data_AF-E2AQG2-F1
#
_entry.id   AF-E2AQG2-F1
#
_cell.length_a   1.000
_cell.length_b   1.000
_cell.length_c   1.000
_cell.angle_alpha   90.00
_cell.angle_beta   90.00
_cell.angle_gamma   90.00
#
_symmetry.space_group_name_H-M   'P 1'
#
loop_
_entity.id
_entity.type
_entity.pdbx_description
1 polymer ?
#
loop_
_entity_poly.entity_id
_entity_poly.type
_entity_poly.pdbx_seq_one_letter_code
_entity_poly.pdbx_strand_id
1 'polypeptide(L)'
;GPQATLSAVRQSYWLVSARDVVRQITRKCITCFRSSPKTSSTLMGNLPRDRITVPKRVFEKCGVDYAGPFYYKDGSRKTAKLLKCYMAIF
;
A
#
# COMPACT_ATOMS: atom_id res chain seq x y z
N GLY A 1 -14.70 3.94 18.31
CA GLY A 1 -15.21 2.59 17.94
C GLY A 1 -16.59 2.36 18.55
N PRO A 2 -17.27 1.24 18.24
CA PRO A 2 -18.70 1.02 18.57
C PRO A 2 -19.06 1.19 20.05
N GLN A 3 -18.16 0.84 20.96
CA GLN A 3 -18.40 0.94 22.41
C GLN A 3 -18.35 2.39 22.91
N ALA A 4 -17.43 3.20 22.37
CA ALA A 4 -17.35 4.63 22.70
C ALA A 4 -18.57 5.39 22.19
N THR A 5 -19.03 5.09 20.97
CA THR A 5 -20.26 5.68 20.43
C THR A 5 -21.49 5.27 21.23
N LEU A 6 -21.60 4.00 21.66
CA LEU A 6 -22.69 3.56 22.52
C LEU A 6 -22.68 4.29 23.88
N SER A 7 -21.50 4.51 24.46
CA SER A 7 -21.35 5.24 25.73
C SER A 7 -21.80 6.70 25.59
N ALA A 8 -21.45 7.37 24.49
CA ALA A 8 -21.85 8.75 24.25
C ALA A 8 -23.37 8.88 24.08
N VAL A 9 -24.00 7.98 23.31
CA VAL A 9 -25.46 7.97 23.12
C VAL A 9 -26.20 7.77 24.45
N ARG A 10 -25.67 6.91 25.34
CA ARG A 10 -26.26 6.64 26.65
C ARG A 10 -26.22 7.81 27.64
N GLN A 11 -25.41 8.83 27.39
CA GLN A 11 -25.41 10.05 28.22
C GLN A 11 -26.68 10.88 28.01
N SER A 12 -27.38 10.69 26.89
CA SER A 12 -28.56 11.48 26.53
C SER A 12 -29.81 10.63 26.25
N TYR A 13 -29.66 9.36 25.87
CA TYR A 13 -30.75 8.49 25.44
C TYR A 13 -30.60 7.03 25.92
N TRP A 14 -31.71 6.39 26.29
CA TRP A 14 -31.74 4.98 26.70
C TRP A 14 -32.50 4.09 25.70
N LEU A 15 -31.90 3.94 24.51
CA LEU A 15 -32.48 3.16 23.41
C LEU A 15 -32.39 1.64 23.67
N VAL A 16 -33.49 0.93 23.43
CA VAL A 16 -33.52 -0.55 23.45
C VAL A 16 -32.68 -1.08 22.29
N SER A 17 -31.83 -2.09 22.54
CA SER A 17 -30.94 -2.70 21.53
C SER A 17 -29.98 -1.74 20.82
N ALA A 18 -29.66 -0.59 21.43
CA ALA A 18 -28.76 0.42 20.86
C ALA A 18 -27.39 -0.13 20.44
N ARG A 19 -26.91 -1.17 21.12
CA ARG A 19 -25.64 -1.82 20.82
C ARG A 19 -25.59 -2.33 19.38
N ASP A 20 -26.67 -2.96 18.91
CA ASP A 20 -26.72 -3.57 17.57
C ASP A 20 -26.80 -2.50 16.49
N VAL A 21 -27.63 -1.47 16.73
CA VAL A 21 -27.75 -0.30 15.85
C VAL A 21 -26.41 0.41 15.70
N VAL A 22 -25.75 0.74 16.81
CA VAL A 22 -24.43 1.40 16.79
C VAL A 22 -23.40 0.54 16.06
N ARG A 23 -23.40 -0.79 16.28
CA ARG A 23 -22.50 -1.70 15.58
C ARG A 23 -22.78 -1.75 14.08
N GLN A 24 -24.05 -1.76 13.68
CA GLN A 24 -24.47 -1.73 12.28
C GLN A 24 -24.05 -0.43 11.59
N ILE A 25 -24.32 0.72 12.21
CA ILE A 25 -23.94 2.04 11.69
C ILE A 25 -22.42 2.14 11.57
N THR A 26 -21.68 1.76 12.62
CA THR A 26 -20.21 1.81 12.61
C THR A 26 -19.62 0.92 11.52
N ARG A 27 -20.22 -0.24 11.24
CA ARG A 27 -19.79 -1.14 10.14
C ARG A 27 -20.09 -0.58 8.75
N LYS A 28 -21.19 0.15 8.58
CA LYS A 28 -21.59 0.78 7.30
C LYS A 28 -20.87 2.12 7.04
N CYS A 29 -20.30 2.74 8.08
CA CYS A 29 -19.60 4.01 7.96
C CYS A 29 -18.25 3.85 7.24
N ILE A 30 -18.11 4.48 6.08
CA ILE A 30 -16.89 4.45 5.25
C ILE A 30 -15.68 5.01 6.02
N THR A 31 -15.87 6.10 6.76
CA THR A 31 -14.80 6.71 7.57
C THR A 31 -14.30 5.75 8.65
N CYS A 32 -15.22 5.06 9.34
CA CYS A 32 -14.87 4.06 10.35
C CYS A 32 -14.21 2.81 9.74
N PHE A 33 -14.61 2.42 8.53
CA PHE A 33 -13.97 1.33 7.81
C PHE A 33 -12.52 1.67 7.45
N ARG A 34 -12.26 2.86 6.91
CA ARG A 34 -10.91 3.33 6.54
C ARG A 34 -9.98 3.49 7.74
N SER A 35 -10.51 3.89 8.90
CA SER A 35 -9.73 4.04 10.14
C SER A 35 -9.56 2.75 10.95
N SER A 36 -10.11 1.63 10.47
CA SER A 36 -9.99 0.32 11.11
C SER A 36 -9.22 -0.65 10.19
N PRO A 37 -7.90 -0.45 9.99
CA PRO A 37 -7.09 -1.35 9.19
C PRO A 37 -7.14 -2.76 9.81
N LYS A 38 -7.58 -3.73 9.02
CA LYS A 38 -7.47 -5.14 9.38
C LYS A 38 -6.12 -5.65 8.89
N THR A 39 -5.36 -6.29 9.76
CA THR A 39 -4.16 -7.02 9.36
C THR A 39 -4.58 -8.16 8.43
N SER A 40 -4.38 -8.00 7.13
CA SER A 40 -4.58 -9.07 6.18
C SER A 40 -3.38 -10.01 6.23
N SER A 41 -3.58 -11.28 6.59
CA SER A 41 -2.64 -12.33 6.23
C SER A 41 -2.78 -12.55 4.73
N THR A 42 -1.89 -11.98 3.93
CA THR A 42 -1.87 -12.25 2.49
C THR A 42 -1.59 -13.74 2.30
N LEU A 43 -2.53 -14.48 1.72
CA LEU A 43 -2.26 -15.83 1.24
C LEU A 43 -1.24 -15.71 0.11
N MET A 44 -0.02 -16.16 0.35
CA MET A 44 1.01 -16.15 -0.68
C MET A 44 0.68 -17.21 -1.72
N GLY A 45 0.48 -16.79 -2.97
CA GLY A 45 0.36 -17.70 -4.10
C GLY A 45 1.68 -18.42 -4.39
N ASN A 46 1.61 -19.45 -5.23
CA ASN A 46 2.82 -20.12 -5.71
C ASN A 46 3.71 -19.12 -6.45
N LEU A 47 4.99 -19.06 -6.04
CA LEU A 47 5.97 -18.21 -6.69
C LEU A 47 6.31 -18.79 -8.08
N PRO A 48 6.54 -17.94 -9.09
CA PRO A 48 7.02 -18.41 -10.39
C PRO A 48 8.30 -19.23 -10.25
N ARG A 49 8.46 -20.26 -11.09
CA ARG A 49 9.63 -21.15 -11.07
C ARG A 49 10.95 -20.37 -11.13
N ASP A 50 10.96 -19.25 -11.83
CA ASP A 50 12.15 -18.39 -11.95
C ASP A 50 12.59 -17.74 -10.64
N ARG A 51 11.67 -17.49 -9.71
CA ARG A 51 12.00 -16.92 -8.39
C ARG A 51 12.60 -17.96 -7.44
N ILE A 52 12.23 -19.23 -7.59
CA ILE A 52 12.65 -20.32 -6.69
C ILE A 52 13.82 -21.14 -7.21
N THR A 53 14.11 -21.05 -8.51
CA THR A 53 15.21 -21.80 -9.12
C THR A 53 16.53 -21.08 -8.87
N VAL A 54 17.44 -21.72 -8.14
CA VAL A 54 18.79 -21.21 -7.92
C VAL A 54 19.59 -21.27 -9.23
N PRO A 55 20.11 -20.14 -9.75
CA PRO A 55 20.94 -20.13 -10.95
C PRO A 55 22.27 -20.85 -10.71
N LYS A 56 22.82 -21.48 -11.76
CA LYS A 56 24.11 -22.19 -11.71
C LYS A 56 25.29 -21.26 -11.92
N ARG A 57 25.08 -20.13 -12.61
CA ARG A 57 26.10 -19.12 -12.90
C ARG A 57 25.71 -17.78 -12.30
N VAL A 58 26.72 -17.02 -11.90
CA VAL A 58 26.53 -15.60 -11.55
C VAL A 58 25.88 -14.86 -12.72
N PHE A 59 24.95 -13.97 -12.42
CA PHE A 59 24.23 -13.15 -13.40
C PHE A 59 23.34 -13.91 -14.40
N GLU A 60 23.08 -15.21 -14.20
CA GLU A 60 22.17 -15.99 -15.05
C GLU A 60 20.70 -15.56 -14.88
N LYS A 61 20.32 -15.13 -13.68
CA LYS A 61 19.01 -14.55 -13.36
C LYS A 61 19.17 -13.38 -12.40
N CYS A 62 18.74 -12.19 -12.83
CA CYS A 62 18.74 -10.99 -11.99
C CYS A 62 17.48 -10.16 -12.23
N GLY A 63 17.12 -9.36 -11.22
CA GLY A 63 16.13 -8.31 -11.38
C GLY A 63 16.77 -7.06 -11.98
N VAL A 64 16.04 -6.35 -12.82
CA VAL A 64 16.40 -4.99 -13.23
C VAL A 64 15.32 -4.07 -12.69
N ASP A 65 15.73 -3.01 -11.98
CA ASP A 65 14.85 -1.94 -11.54
C ASP A 65 15.27 -0.61 -12.18
N TYR A 66 14.36 0.34 -12.27
CA TYR A 66 14.62 1.64 -12.87
C TYR A 66 14.48 2.75 -11.83
N ALA A 67 15.57 3.46 -11.59
CA ALA A 67 15.56 4.68 -10.79
C ALA A 67 15.34 5.91 -11.69
N GLY A 68 14.51 6.85 -11.25
CA GLY A 68 14.31 8.12 -11.94
C GLY A 68 12.95 8.78 -11.65
N PRO A 69 12.59 9.82 -12.43
CA PRO A 69 13.31 10.34 -13.59
C PRO A 69 14.53 11.19 -13.21
N PHE A 70 15.60 11.06 -14.00
CA PHE A 70 16.76 11.94 -13.97
C PHE A 70 16.84 12.77 -15.25
N TYR A 71 17.68 13.79 -15.22
CA TYR A 71 18.01 14.57 -16.41
C TYR A 71 19.52 14.60 -16.57
N TYR A 72 20.01 14.13 -17.71
CA TYR A 72 21.42 14.27 -18.07
C TYR A 72 21.58 15.35 -19.13
N LYS A 73 22.75 15.99 -19.10
CA LYS A 73 23.10 17.06 -20.01
C LYS A 73 23.70 16.46 -21.28
N ASP A 74 23.08 16.74 -22.42
CA ASP A 74 23.53 16.27 -23.74
C ASP A 74 24.75 17.08 -24.22
N GLY A 75 25.92 16.75 -23.66
CA GLY A 75 27.20 17.37 -23.98
C GLY A 75 27.66 18.45 -22.98
N SER A 76 28.87 18.97 -23.22
CA SER A 76 29.57 19.83 -22.25
C SER A 76 29.17 21.31 -22.31
N ARG A 77 28.56 21.77 -23.41
CA ARG A 77 28.21 23.19 -23.64
C ARG A 77 27.30 23.75 -22.55
N LYS A 78 27.46 25.01 -22.13
CA LYS A 78 26.62 25.61 -21.08
C LYS A 78 25.11 25.53 -21.36
N THR A 79 24.71 25.63 -22.63
CA THR A 79 23.32 25.58 -23.12
C THR A 79 22.90 24.22 -23.68
N ALA A 80 23.60 23.14 -23.33
CA ALA A 80 23.20 21.79 -23.74
C ALA A 80 21.81 21.43 -23.19
N LYS A 81 21.04 20.69 -24.01
CA LYS A 81 19.70 20.23 -23.65
C LYS A 81 19.79 19.24 -22.50
N LEU A 82 18.86 19.35 -21.55
CA LEU A 82 18.66 18.33 -20.52
C LEU A 82 17.68 17.29 -21.06
N LEU A 83 18.14 16.04 -21.13
CA LEU A 83 17.36 14.91 -21.61
C LEU A 83 16.91 14.06 -20.44
N LYS A 84 15.62 13.73 -20.41
CA LYS A 84 15.04 12.84 -19.40
C LYS A 84 15.59 11.43 -19.59
N CYS A 85 16.11 10.84 -18.53
CA CYS A 85 16.61 9.47 -18.51
C CYS A 85 16.16 8.72 -17.26
N TYR A 86 16.32 7.40 -17.30
CA TYR A 86 16.13 6.49 -16.17
C TYR A 86 17.37 5.62 -16.08
N MET A 87 17.80 5.32 -14.86
CA MET A 87 18.95 4.46 -14.60
C MET A 87 18.47 3.03 -14.37
N ALA A 88 18.92 2.09 -15.20
CA ALA A 88 18.69 0.67 -14.98
C ALA A 88 19.68 0.15 -13.94
N ILE A 89 19.17 -0.42 -12.85
CA ILE A 89 19.93 -0.99 -11.74
C ILE A 89 19.75 -2.51 -11.77
N PHE A 90 20.85 -3.23 -11.69
CA PHE A 90 20.96 -4.69 -11.74
C PHE A 90 21.97 -5.17 -10.70
#